data_AF-A0A820P5T7-F1
#
_entry.id   AF-A0A820P5T7-F1
#
_cell.length_a   1.000
_cell.length_b   1.000
_cell.length_c   1.000
_cell.angle_alpha   90.00
_cell.angle_beta   90.00
_cell.angle_gamma   90.00
#
_symmetry.space_group_name_H-M   'P 1'
#
loop_
_entity.id
_entity.type
_entity.pdbx_description
1 polymer ?
#
loop_
_entity_poly.entity_id
_entity_poly.type
_entity_poly.pdbx_seq_one_letter_code
_entity_poly.pdbx_strand_id
1 'polypeptide(L)'
;MFGDSAKLACCFEDLKTFGVLSKIKEYEGKVGGGTAFGPPVLLISKAIETGNANKKSNKFVLPSIIFLADGEASFPQQELNSLKEKHRKNIVNFWSVGLGSTTFPILEQINNAMNGTFKNITDAKELVTLYAEMASAKPLKQS
;
A
#
# COMPACT_ATOMS: atom_id res chain seq x y z
N MET A 1 -5.94 2.61 11.98
CA MET A 1 -4.71 3.17 12.56
C MET A 1 -3.49 2.34 12.19
N PHE A 2 -2.65 2.79 11.26
CA PHE A 2 -1.28 2.28 11.14
C PHE A 2 -0.46 2.99 12.21
N GLY A 3 -0.13 2.29 13.29
CA GLY A 3 0.85 2.81 14.25
C GLY A 3 2.23 2.96 13.59
N ASP A 4 3.20 3.44 14.35
CA ASP A 4 4.62 3.62 13.94
C ASP A 4 5.33 2.30 13.50
N SER A 5 4.59 1.20 13.45
CA SER A 5 4.92 -0.06 12.78
C SER A 5 3.79 -0.45 11.83
N ALA A 6 4.14 -0.76 10.58
CA ALA A 6 3.20 -1.29 9.60
C ALA A 6 3.08 -2.81 9.78
N LYS A 7 1.94 -3.30 10.28
CA LYS A 7 1.67 -4.74 10.35
C LYS A 7 1.10 -5.23 9.02
N LEU A 8 1.77 -6.21 8.43
CA LEU A 8 1.28 -6.89 7.23
C LEU A 8 0.23 -7.93 7.60
N ALA A 9 -1.05 -7.62 7.37
CA ALA A 9 -2.11 -8.61 7.30
C ALA A 9 -2.24 -9.05 5.84
N CYS A 10 -1.92 -10.30 5.54
CA CYS A 10 -1.92 -10.85 4.18
C CYS A 10 -2.95 -11.99 4.09
N CYS A 11 -3.85 -11.92 3.11
CA CYS A 11 -4.81 -12.97 2.77
C CYS A 11 -4.45 -13.74 1.48
N PHE A 12 -3.17 -13.79 1.08
CA PHE A 12 -2.73 -14.60 -0.05
C PHE A 12 -1.75 -15.70 0.40
N GLU A 13 -2.06 -16.96 0.10
CA GLU A 13 -1.18 -18.11 0.35
C GLU A 13 0.20 -17.92 -0.29
N ASP A 14 0.28 -17.24 -1.42
CA ASP A 14 1.51 -17.01 -2.18
C ASP A 14 2.59 -16.23 -1.41
N LEU A 15 2.25 -15.21 -0.60
CA LEU A 15 3.26 -14.44 0.14
C LEU A 15 3.86 -15.21 1.33
N LYS A 16 3.13 -16.20 1.87
CA LYS A 16 3.69 -17.21 2.80
C LYS A 16 4.65 -18.13 2.06
N THR A 17 4.24 -18.62 0.89
CA THR A 17 5.03 -19.51 0.02
C THR A 17 6.34 -18.87 -0.44
N PHE A 18 6.37 -17.54 -0.65
CA PHE A 18 7.54 -16.80 -1.10
C PHE A 18 8.50 -16.33 0.02
N GLY A 19 8.24 -16.69 1.29
CA GLY A 19 9.11 -16.30 2.43
C GLY A 19 9.15 -14.79 2.69
N VAL A 20 8.20 -14.03 2.14
CA VAL A 20 8.11 -12.58 2.28
C VAL A 20 7.75 -12.20 3.72
N LEU A 21 6.91 -13.01 4.36
CA LEU A 21 6.39 -12.76 5.71
C LEU A 21 7.43 -12.91 6.82
N SER A 22 8.43 -13.78 6.67
CA SER A 22 9.49 -13.95 7.70
C SER A 22 10.46 -12.78 7.72
N LYS A 23 10.74 -12.18 6.56
CA LYS A 23 11.63 -11.00 6.42
C LYS A 23 10.97 -9.67 6.79
N ILE A 24 9.64 -9.62 6.81
CA ILE A 24 8.86 -8.41 7.10
C ILE A 24 8.58 -8.23 8.60
N LYS A 25 8.54 -9.33 9.37
CA LYS A 25 8.36 -9.29 10.84
C LYS A 25 9.43 -8.49 11.58
N GLU A 26 10.56 -8.18 10.94
CA GLU A 26 11.66 -7.39 11.53
C GLU A 26 11.39 -5.87 11.58
N TYR A 27 10.33 -5.36 10.97
CA TYR A 27 9.98 -3.92 10.97
C TYR A 27 9.07 -3.48 12.15
N GLU A 28 9.09 -4.19 13.28
CA GLU A 28 8.46 -3.75 14.53
C GLU A 28 9.37 -2.75 15.26
N GLY A 29 9.32 -1.48 14.83
CA GLY A 29 9.91 -0.37 15.59
C GLY A 29 9.11 -0.11 16.88
N LYS A 30 9.79 -0.04 18.03
CA LYS A 30 9.21 0.44 19.30
C LYS A 30 9.18 1.96 19.32
N VAL A 31 8.01 2.60 19.27
CA VAL A 31 7.61 3.82 20.04
C VAL A 31 6.31 4.44 19.49
N GLY A 32 5.42 4.93 20.36
CA GLY A 32 4.98 6.33 20.25
C GLY A 32 3.61 6.77 19.70
N GLY A 33 2.57 5.95 19.54
CA GLY A 33 1.17 6.42 19.37
C GLY A 33 0.85 7.35 18.18
N GLY A 34 1.77 7.54 17.22
CA GLY A 34 1.59 8.38 16.05
C GLY A 34 1.11 7.60 14.83
N THR A 35 0.61 8.33 13.82
CA THR A 35 0.40 7.76 12.46
C THR A 35 1.64 8.10 11.63
N ALA A 36 2.24 7.11 10.96
CA ALA A 36 3.43 7.31 10.11
C ALA A 36 3.26 6.60 8.76
N PHE A 37 3.35 7.35 7.65
CA PHE A 37 3.21 6.80 6.29
C PHE A 37 4.51 6.25 5.68
N GLY A 38 5.68 6.64 6.19
CA GLY A 38 6.98 6.17 5.70
C GLY A 38 7.17 4.66 5.81
N PRO A 39 7.00 4.04 7.00
CA PRO A 39 7.21 2.60 7.17
C PRO A 39 6.32 1.72 6.25
N PRO A 40 5.01 1.99 6.09
CA PRO A 40 4.18 1.28 5.12
C PRO A 40 4.68 1.37 3.66
N VAL A 41 5.19 2.53 3.22
CA VAL A 41 5.70 2.71 1.85
C VAL A 41 6.99 1.92 1.60
N LEU A 42 7.87 1.87 2.60
CA LEU A 42 9.08 1.02 2.55
C LEU A 42 8.72 -0.46 2.49
N LEU A 43 7.71 -0.86 3.26
CA LEU A 43 7.23 -2.23 3.29
C LEU A 43 6.71 -2.69 1.92
N ILE A 44 5.95 -1.83 1.22
CA ILE A 44 5.50 -2.06 -0.15
C ILE A 44 6.70 -2.29 -1.08
N SER A 45 7.70 -1.42 -1.04
CA SER A 45 8.91 -1.56 -1.87
C SER A 45 9.58 -2.91 -1.65
N LYS A 46 9.71 -3.34 -0.38
CA LYS A 46 10.34 -4.62 -0.05
C LYS A 46 9.53 -5.83 -0.53
N ALA A 47 8.20 -5.75 -0.44
CA ALA A 47 7.32 -6.80 -0.93
C ALA A 47 7.46 -6.98 -2.45
N ILE A 48 7.52 -5.87 -3.21
CA ILE A 48 7.74 -5.90 -4.66
C ILE A 48 9.11 -6.49 -5.01
N GLU A 49 10.18 -6.06 -4.34
CA GLU A 49 11.53 -6.61 -4.53
C GLU A 49 11.58 -8.11 -4.27
N THR A 50 10.99 -8.56 -3.17
CA THR A 50 11.02 -9.98 -2.80
C THR A 50 10.22 -10.83 -3.78
N GLY A 51 9.06 -10.33 -4.22
CA GLY A 51 8.29 -10.99 -5.26
C GLY A 51 9.01 -11.06 -6.61
N ASN A 52 9.68 -9.97 -7.00
CA ASN A 52 10.52 -9.93 -8.21
C ASN A 52 11.70 -10.90 -8.16
N ALA A 53 12.36 -11.04 -7.01
CA ALA A 53 13.48 -11.96 -6.82
C ALA A 53 13.06 -13.44 -6.94
N ASN A 54 11.80 -13.75 -6.62
CA ASN A 54 11.22 -15.09 -6.68
C ASN A 54 10.60 -15.46 -8.05
N LYS A 55 10.85 -14.66 -9.10
CA LYS A 55 10.34 -14.85 -10.47
C LYS A 55 10.70 -16.18 -11.15
N LYS A 56 11.57 -17.01 -10.58
CA LYS A 56 11.88 -18.36 -11.08
C LYS A 56 10.65 -19.28 -11.20
N SER A 57 9.49 -18.90 -10.63
CA SER A 57 8.24 -19.67 -10.66
C SER A 57 7.22 -19.26 -11.73
N ASN A 58 7.51 -18.30 -12.63
CA ASN A 58 6.62 -17.85 -13.70
C ASN A 58 5.24 -17.28 -13.26
N LYS A 59 5.03 -17.01 -11.97
CA LYS A 59 3.75 -16.55 -11.39
C LYS A 59 3.83 -15.23 -10.63
N PHE A 60 4.81 -14.37 -10.91
CA PHE A 60 4.84 -13.06 -10.23
C PHE A 60 3.74 -12.15 -10.77
N VAL A 61 2.61 -12.12 -10.08
CA VAL A 61 1.49 -11.22 -10.34
C VAL A 61 1.89 -9.82 -9.90
N LEU A 62 1.80 -8.86 -10.82
CA LEU A 62 2.07 -7.45 -10.50
C LEU A 62 1.06 -6.96 -9.44
N PRO A 63 1.51 -6.37 -8.31
CA PRO A 63 0.61 -6.02 -7.22
C PRO A 63 -0.28 -4.81 -7.52
N SER A 64 -1.49 -4.86 -6.95
CA SER A 64 -2.30 -3.69 -6.64
C SER A 64 -2.03 -3.27 -5.20
N ILE A 65 -1.86 -1.98 -4.96
CA ILE A 65 -1.60 -1.42 -3.63
C ILE A 65 -2.84 -0.69 -3.15
N ILE A 66 -3.28 -0.98 -1.92
CA ILE A 66 -4.38 -0.29 -1.24
C ILE A 66 -3.83 0.27 0.07
N PHE A 67 -3.94 1.59 0.23
CA PHE A 67 -3.45 2.33 1.38
C PHE A 67 -4.64 2.89 2.16
N LEU A 68 -4.90 2.40 3.38
CA LEU A 68 -6.06 2.80 4.18
C LEU A 68 -5.65 3.61 5.41
N ALA A 69 -6.21 4.78 5.63
CA ALA A 69 -5.92 5.58 6.82
C ALA A 69 -7.19 6.19 7.42
N ASP A 70 -7.25 6.24 8.75
CA ASP A 70 -8.29 6.87 9.57
C ASP A 70 -7.81 8.15 10.25
N GLY A 71 -6.56 8.57 9.97
CA GLY A 71 -5.96 9.78 10.47
C GLY A 71 -4.86 10.30 9.55
N GLU A 72 -4.35 11.48 9.87
CA GLU A 72 -3.32 12.16 9.09
C GLU A 72 -1.92 11.91 9.66
N ALA A 73 -0.92 11.95 8.77
CA ALA A 73 0.49 11.86 9.09
C ALA A 73 1.30 12.75 8.15
N SER A 74 2.60 12.90 8.39
CA SER A 74 3.47 13.64 7.47
C SER A 74 3.63 12.94 6.13
N PHE A 75 3.74 13.72 5.06
CA PHE A 75 3.93 13.23 3.70
C PHE A 75 5.29 12.50 3.54
N PRO A 76 5.32 11.21 3.14
CA PRO A 76 6.55 10.42 3.04
C PRO A 76 7.25 10.63 1.68
N GLN A 77 7.73 11.85 1.45
CA GLN A 77 8.26 12.27 0.14
C GLN A 77 9.40 11.38 -0.38
N GLN A 78 10.35 11.03 0.50
CA GLN A 78 11.56 10.28 0.11
C GLN A 78 11.23 8.82 -0.22
N GLU A 79 10.36 8.20 0.58
CA GLU A 79 9.92 6.82 0.42
C GLU A 79 9.04 6.67 -0.83
N LEU A 80 8.15 7.63 -1.10
CA LEU A 80 7.31 7.62 -2.30
C LEU A 80 8.13 7.82 -3.58
N ASN A 81 9.10 8.74 -3.57
CA ASN A 81 9.99 8.92 -4.73
C ASN A 81 10.77 7.63 -5.00
N SER A 82 11.31 7.00 -3.95
CA SER A 82 12.01 5.72 -4.06
C SER A 82 11.11 4.60 -4.61
N LEU A 83 9.87 4.50 -4.15
CA LEU A 83 8.90 3.52 -4.63
C LEU A 83 8.57 3.76 -6.12
N LYS A 84 8.35 5.01 -6.51
CA LYS A 84 8.02 5.39 -7.89
C LYS A 84 9.17 5.12 -8.84
N GLU A 85 10.37 5.56 -8.51
CA GLU A 85 11.56 5.39 -9.36
C GLU A 85 11.89 3.90 -9.56
N LYS A 86 11.82 3.10 -8.49
CA LYS A 86 12.23 1.69 -8.54
C LYS A 86 11.15 0.76 -9.07
N HIS A 87 9.88 1.01 -8.70
CA HIS A 87 8.83 -0.01 -8.78
C HIS A 87 7.57 0.42 -9.52
N ARG A 88 7.49 1.65 -10.07
CA ARG A 88 6.26 2.14 -10.72
C ARG A 88 5.70 1.22 -11.80
N LYS A 89 6.58 0.62 -12.61
CA LYS A 89 6.22 -0.33 -13.68
C LYS A 89 5.70 -1.67 -13.15
N ASN A 90 5.98 -1.97 -11.88
CA ASN A 90 5.54 -3.19 -11.22
C ASN A 90 4.21 -3.01 -10.48
N ILE A 91 3.68 -1.78 -10.39
CA ILE A 91 2.44 -1.48 -9.68
C ILE A 91 1.31 -1.38 -10.71
N VAL A 92 0.34 -2.29 -10.60
CA VAL A 92 -0.84 -2.33 -11.48
C VAL A 92 -1.77 -1.19 -11.12
N ASN A 93 -2.17 -1.12 -9.85
CA ASN A 93 -3.11 -0.13 -9.33
C ASN A 93 -2.59 0.41 -8.00
N PHE A 94 -2.87 1.68 -7.74
CA PHE A 94 -2.62 2.31 -6.45
C PHE A 94 -3.92 2.97 -6.00
N TRP A 95 -4.35 2.65 -4.80
CA TRP A 95 -5.53 3.22 -4.17
C TRP A 95 -5.15 3.79 -2.83
N SER A 96 -5.69 4.96 -2.51
CA SER A 96 -5.66 5.49 -1.15
C SER A 96 -7.08 5.76 -0.65
N VAL A 97 -7.33 5.35 0.59
CA VAL A 97 -8.66 5.26 1.16
C VAL A 97 -8.67 5.93 2.54
N GLY A 98 -9.37 7.06 2.63
CA GLY A 98 -9.68 7.69 3.90
C GLY A 98 -10.85 6.98 4.58
N LEU A 99 -10.77 6.79 5.90
CA LEU A 99 -11.83 6.20 6.71
C LEU A 99 -12.33 7.21 7.74
N GLY A 100 -13.59 7.61 7.61
CA GLY A 100 -14.27 8.53 8.51
C GLY A 100 -14.55 9.90 7.89
N SER A 101 -15.06 10.81 8.72
CA SER A 101 -15.59 12.11 8.26
C SER A 101 -14.54 13.23 8.21
N THR A 102 -13.26 12.92 8.44
CA THR A 102 -12.19 13.93 8.42
C THR A 102 -11.67 14.17 7.00
N THR A 103 -10.94 15.26 6.79
CA THR A 103 -10.26 15.54 5.52
C THR A 103 -8.91 14.84 5.47
N PHE A 104 -8.55 14.30 4.30
CA PHE A 104 -7.31 13.53 4.13
C PHE A 104 -6.34 14.13 3.10
N PRO A 105 -5.87 15.38 3.29
CA PRO A 105 -5.05 16.08 2.30
C PRO A 105 -3.73 15.36 2.00
N ILE A 106 -3.09 14.77 3.01
CA ILE A 106 -1.84 14.05 2.79
C ILE A 106 -2.09 12.74 2.03
N LEU A 107 -3.19 12.05 2.31
CA LEU A 107 -3.54 10.82 1.61
C LEU A 107 -3.90 11.07 0.13
N GLU A 108 -4.54 12.21 -0.16
CA GLU A 108 -4.79 12.69 -1.52
C GLU A 108 -3.47 13.05 -2.22
N GLN A 109 -2.54 13.72 -1.52
CA GLN A 109 -1.20 14.01 -2.05
C GLN A 109 -0.43 12.72 -2.39
N ILE A 110 -0.49 11.70 -1.53
CA ILE A 110 0.10 10.37 -1.78
C ILE A 110 -0.52 9.75 -3.03
N ASN A 111 -1.85 9.82 -3.17
CA ASN A 111 -2.56 9.30 -4.33
C ASN A 111 -2.06 9.93 -5.63
N ASN A 112 -1.99 11.27 -5.63
CA ASN A 112 -1.60 12.05 -6.80
C ASN A 112 -0.16 11.75 -7.21
N ALA A 113 0.75 11.61 -6.24
CA ALA A 113 2.15 11.25 -6.50
C ALA A 113 2.29 9.90 -7.23
N MET A 114 1.38 8.95 -6.93
CA MET A 114 1.36 7.59 -7.46
C MET A 114 0.48 7.41 -8.71
N ASN A 115 -0.19 8.46 -9.19
CA ASN A 115 -1.26 8.40 -10.18
C ASN A 115 -2.33 7.35 -9.82
N GLY A 116 -2.73 7.31 -8.55
CA GLY A 116 -3.71 6.35 -8.03
C GLY A 116 -5.17 6.83 -8.10
N THR A 117 -6.05 6.08 -7.45
CA THR A 117 -7.43 6.49 -7.18
C THR A 117 -7.66 6.74 -5.68
N PHE A 118 -8.11 7.94 -5.34
CA PHE A 118 -8.47 8.31 -3.97
C PHE A 118 -9.97 8.11 -3.73
N LYS A 119 -10.33 7.56 -2.57
CA LYS A 119 -11.70 7.47 -2.07
C LYS A 119 -11.74 7.83 -0.59
N ASN A 120 -12.78 8.53 -0.17
CA ASN A 120 -13.07 8.70 1.25
C ASN A 120 -14.33 7.88 1.57
N ILE A 121 -14.26 7.03 2.59
CA ILE A 121 -15.38 6.22 3.06
C ILE A 121 -15.86 6.78 4.39
N THR A 122 -17.14 7.08 4.46
CA THR A 122 -17.78 7.58 5.69
C THR A 122 -18.67 6.53 6.36
N ASP A 123 -19.22 5.58 5.58
CA ASP A 123 -20.02 4.46 6.07
C ASP A 123 -19.35 3.11 5.74
N ALA A 124 -19.29 2.21 6.72
CA ALA A 124 -18.76 0.85 6.54
C ALA A 124 -19.42 0.08 5.39
N LYS A 125 -20.68 0.38 5.03
CA LYS A 125 -21.36 -0.23 3.87
C LYS A 125 -20.67 0.07 2.55
N GLU A 126 -19.95 1.18 2.44
CA GLU A 126 -19.23 1.58 1.23
C GLU A 126 -17.98 0.72 0.98
N LEU A 127 -17.46 0.05 2.03
CA LEU A 127 -16.26 -0.81 1.91
C LEU A 127 -16.48 -1.98 0.94
N VAL A 128 -17.68 -2.56 0.92
CA VAL A 128 -18.00 -3.70 0.04
C VAL A 128 -18.00 -3.24 -1.42
N THR A 129 -18.64 -2.10 -1.71
CA THR A 129 -18.64 -1.49 -3.04
C THR A 129 -17.22 -1.12 -3.47
N LEU A 130 -16.44 -0.51 -2.58
CA LEU A 130 -15.06 -0.14 -2.88
C LEU A 130 -14.20 -1.37 -3.19
N TYR A 131 -14.36 -2.45 -2.44
CA TYR A 131 -13.63 -3.70 -2.70
C TYR A 131 -13.97 -4.28 -4.07
N ALA A 132 -15.25 -4.25 -4.46
CA ALA A 132 -15.67 -4.68 -5.79
C ALA A 132 -15.09 -3.79 -6.91
N GLU A 133 -15.08 -2.46 -6.71
CA GLU A 133 -14.43 -1.52 -7.64
C GLU A 133 -12.94 -1.86 -7.81
N MET A 134 -12.21 -2.05 -6.70
CA MET A 134 -10.79 -2.39 -6.73
C MET A 134 -10.50 -3.72 -7.42
N ALA A 135 -11.32 -4.75 -7.18
CA ALA A 135 -11.18 -6.05 -7.82
C ALA A 135 -11.40 -6.01 -9.34
N SER A 136 -12.25 -5.09 -9.80
CA SER A 136 -12.54 -4.87 -11.23
C SER A 136 -11.67 -3.81 -11.90
N ALA A 137 -10.80 -3.13 -11.13
CA ALA A 137 -10.06 -1.97 -11.59
C ALA A 137 -9.08 -2.33 -12.72
N LYS A 138 -9.16 -1.58 -13.82
CA LYS A 138 -8.22 -1.71 -14.94
C LYS A 138 -6.82 -1.24 -14.52
N PRO A 139 -5.75 -1.94 -14.98
CA PRO A 139 -4.38 -1.51 -14.75
C PRO A 139 -4.12 -0.05 -15.10
N LEU A 140 -3.29 0.62 -14.29
CA LEU A 140 -2.76 1.95 -14.59
C LEU A 140 -2.08 1.94 -15.96
N LYS A 141 -2.41 2.93 -16.80
CA LYS A 141 -1.73 3.12 -18.08
C LYS A 141 -0.24 3.31 -17.83
N GLN A 142 0.57 2.43 -18.41
CA GLN A 142 2.02 2.55 -18.41
C GLN A 142 2.40 3.59 -19.47
N SER A 143 2.74 4.81 -19.04
CA SER A 143 3.37 5.85 -19.86
C SER A 143 4.88 5.75 -19.78
#